data_AF-A0A6M0CC86-F1
#
_entry.id   AF-A0A6M0CC86-F1
#
_cell.length_a   1.000
_cell.length_b   1.000
_cell.length_c   1.000
_cell.angle_alpha   90.00
_cell.angle_beta   90.00
_cell.angle_gamma   90.00
#
_symmetry.space_group_name_H-M   'P 1'
#
loop_
_entity.id
_entity.type
_entity.pdbx_description
1 polymer ?
#
loop_
_entity_poly.entity_id
_entity_poly.type
_entity_poly.pdbx_seq_one_letter_code
_entity_poly.pdbx_strand_id
1 'polypeptide(L)'
;LPNLLTDIKSIVDTQSQIDPTMKSERLYTRLSAAEVRRQLMVKFEYAEEELPTIETIRIKLNQLGYHPQKVALGKPQKKIPETDAIFEQMERVTLEAALDPTTLQISMDAKALVNIGPFSRGGKNRVSTTACDHDFTPKTRVTPYGILLPEFDDLFLYFTESKVTSEFIVNILEEWWEEFSERFKNYQTLLLKLDNGPENNSRRTQFMKRIVEFVDKYQVNVRLAYYPPYHSKYNPIERTWAVLENHWNGTILEDIQTALKFAQTMTWKGNHPMVKLMNQSYETGVKLTKKAMDEIETQIERLSNQESQALPNLGPWFVDICYRSAY
;
A
#
# COMPACT_ATOMS: atom_id res chain seq x y z
N LEU A 1 3.84 10.05 29.62
CA LEU A 1 3.99 8.96 28.64
C LEU A 1 4.45 9.53 27.30
N PRO A 2 5.77 9.61 27.05
CA PRO A 2 6.32 10.23 25.85
C PRO A 2 5.96 9.50 24.55
N ASN A 3 5.82 8.17 24.60
CA ASN A 3 5.53 7.35 23.41
C ASN A 3 4.03 7.13 23.15
N LEU A 4 3.16 7.60 24.05
CA LEU A 4 1.73 7.31 24.02
C LEU A 4 1.06 7.64 22.68
N LEU A 5 1.42 8.75 22.04
CA LEU A 5 0.84 9.11 20.75
C LEU A 5 1.32 8.19 19.62
N THR A 6 2.58 7.77 19.67
CA THR A 6 3.17 6.80 18.73
C THR A 6 2.52 5.43 18.90
N ASP A 7 2.28 5.00 20.13
CA ASP A 7 1.69 3.69 20.43
C ASP A 7 0.19 3.67 20.08
N ILE A 8 -0.54 4.76 20.38
CA ILE A 8 -1.92 4.96 19.90
C ILE A 8 -1.96 4.89 18.37
N LYS A 9 -1.04 5.57 17.69
CA LYS A 9 -0.95 5.57 16.23
C LYS A 9 -0.71 4.16 15.69
N SER A 10 0.20 3.39 16.29
CA SER A 10 0.47 1.99 15.91
C SER A 10 -0.78 1.09 16.03
N ILE A 11 -1.52 1.20 17.14
CA ILE A 11 -2.76 0.44 17.37
C ILE A 11 -3.84 0.81 16.36
N VAL A 12 -4.00 2.10 16.11
CA VAL A 12 -5.17 2.61 15.40
C VAL A 12 -4.93 2.65 13.89
N ASP A 13 -3.71 2.89 13.42
CA ASP A 13 -3.39 2.87 11.98
C ASP A 13 -3.66 1.51 11.35
N THR A 14 -3.34 0.42 12.06
CA THR A 14 -3.55 -0.95 11.57
C THR A 14 -5.04 -1.29 11.37
N GLN A 15 -5.94 -0.61 12.10
CA GLN A 15 -7.38 -0.88 12.07
C GLN A 15 -8.22 0.26 11.49
N SER A 16 -7.56 1.33 11.06
CA SER A 16 -8.22 2.49 10.45
C SER A 16 -8.42 2.30 8.96
N GLN A 17 -9.52 2.81 8.47
CA GLN A 17 -9.91 2.85 7.07
C GLN A 17 -10.19 4.30 6.72
N ILE A 18 -9.87 4.74 5.51
CA ILE A 18 -10.30 6.07 5.08
C ILE A 18 -11.77 6.07 4.74
N ASP A 19 -12.38 7.26 4.72
CA ASP A 19 -13.67 7.48 4.11
C ASP A 19 -13.80 6.68 2.80
N PRO A 20 -14.68 5.67 2.72
CA PRO A 20 -14.85 4.86 1.51
C PRO A 20 -15.29 5.68 0.30
N THR A 21 -15.85 6.86 0.54
CA THR A 21 -16.23 7.81 -0.52
C THR A 21 -15.07 8.68 -0.98
N MET A 22 -13.92 8.59 -0.31
CA MET A 22 -12.71 9.41 -0.48
C MET A 22 -12.95 10.92 -0.33
N LYS A 23 -14.11 11.35 0.17
CA LYS A 23 -14.50 12.78 0.28
C LYS A 23 -13.85 13.50 1.46
N SER A 24 -13.16 12.78 2.35
CA SER A 24 -12.46 13.36 3.49
C SER A 24 -11.17 12.60 3.79
N GLU A 25 -10.17 13.31 4.30
CA GLU A 25 -8.90 12.75 4.80
C GLU A 25 -9.04 12.09 6.19
N ARG A 26 -10.27 11.99 6.70
CA ARG A 26 -10.56 11.45 8.02
C ARG A 26 -10.27 9.95 8.05
N LEU A 27 -9.50 9.53 9.04
CA LEU A 27 -9.27 8.11 9.32
C LEU A 27 -10.42 7.62 10.17
N TYR A 28 -11.11 6.59 9.70
CA TYR A 28 -12.20 5.95 10.40
C TYR A 28 -11.72 4.67 11.05
N THR A 29 -11.75 4.62 12.38
CA THR A 29 -11.41 3.40 13.13
C THR A 29 -12.67 2.74 13.68
N ARG A 30 -12.66 1.41 13.73
CA ARG A 30 -13.66 0.62 14.47
C ARG A 30 -13.36 0.56 15.96
N LEU A 31 -12.14 0.93 16.36
CA LEU A 31 -11.71 0.89 17.75
C LEU A 31 -12.32 2.05 18.53
N SER A 32 -13.00 1.72 19.63
CA SER A 32 -13.40 2.73 20.60
C SER A 32 -12.18 3.22 21.38
N ALA A 33 -12.24 4.43 21.94
CA ALA A 33 -11.17 4.92 22.81
C ALA A 33 -10.93 4.00 24.03
N ALA A 34 -11.95 3.26 24.47
CA ALA A 34 -11.82 2.26 25.52
C ALA A 34 -11.00 1.04 25.06
N GLU A 35 -11.24 0.58 23.83
CA GLU A 35 -10.50 -0.53 23.24
C GLU A 35 -9.05 -0.15 22.93
N VAL A 36 -8.80 1.08 22.47
CA VAL A 36 -7.43 1.60 22.31
C VAL A 36 -6.72 1.63 23.66
N ARG A 37 -7.38 2.10 24.73
CA ARG A 37 -6.83 2.06 26.09
C ARG A 37 -6.48 0.64 26.53
N ARG A 38 -7.35 -0.33 26.25
CA ARG A 38 -7.11 -1.74 26.55
C ARG A 38 -5.90 -2.29 25.79
N GLN A 39 -5.79 -1.99 24.50
CA GLN A 39 -4.67 -2.46 23.69
C GLN A 39 -3.34 -1.80 24.07
N LEU A 40 -3.34 -0.56 24.58
CA LEU A 40 -2.14 0.04 25.16
C LEU A 40 -1.61 -0.77 26.35
N MET A 41 -2.50 -1.26 27.23
CA MET A 41 -2.10 -2.11 28.35
C MET A 41 -1.58 -3.48 27.88
N VAL A 42 -2.24 -4.08 26.88
CA VAL A 42 -1.90 -5.44 26.42
C VAL A 42 -0.65 -5.47 25.53
N LYS A 43 -0.49 -4.50 24.64
CA LYS A 43 0.58 -4.49 23.62
C LYS A 43 1.83 -3.72 24.04
N PHE A 44 1.68 -2.71 24.88
CA PHE A 44 2.76 -1.81 25.27
C PHE A 44 2.98 -1.79 26.79
N GLU A 45 2.35 -2.73 27.52
CA GLU A 45 2.54 -2.97 28.95
C GLU A 45 2.36 -1.74 29.84
N TYR A 46 1.57 -0.75 29.39
CA TYR A 46 1.26 0.42 30.22
C TYR A 46 0.45 0.01 31.45
N ALA A 47 0.85 0.51 32.62
CA ALA A 47 0.06 0.37 33.84
C ALA A 47 -1.27 1.14 33.73
N GLU A 48 -2.33 0.61 34.34
CA GLU A 48 -3.67 1.19 34.22
C GLU A 48 -3.72 2.62 34.79
N GLU A 49 -2.97 2.86 35.86
CA GLU A 49 -2.87 4.12 36.59
C GLU A 49 -2.08 5.19 35.82
N GLU A 50 -1.20 4.76 34.91
CA GLU A 50 -0.39 5.65 34.08
C GLU A 50 -1.12 6.11 32.82
N LEU A 51 -2.09 5.31 32.35
CA LEU A 51 -2.85 5.63 31.14
C LEU A 51 -3.87 6.73 31.39
N PRO A 52 -3.95 7.71 30.48
CA PRO A 52 -4.95 8.75 30.59
C PRO A 52 -6.36 8.19 30.37
N THR A 53 -7.36 8.99 30.77
CA THR A 53 -8.76 8.61 30.68
C THR A 53 -9.18 8.30 29.25
N ILE A 54 -10.23 7.49 29.09
CA ILE A 54 -10.83 7.16 27.79
C ILE A 54 -11.18 8.44 27.01
N GLU A 55 -11.64 9.49 27.69
CA GLU A 55 -11.95 10.78 27.06
C GLU A 55 -10.70 11.47 26.51
N THR A 56 -9.59 11.44 27.25
CA THR A 56 -8.32 11.98 26.79
C THR A 56 -7.80 11.20 25.57
N ILE A 57 -7.92 9.88 25.59
CA ILE A 57 -7.58 9.02 24.44
C ILE A 57 -8.47 9.37 23.24
N ARG A 58 -9.77 9.58 23.43
CA ARG A 58 -10.69 10.03 22.37
C ARG A 58 -10.26 11.37 21.77
N ILE A 59 -9.88 12.35 22.60
CA ILE A 59 -9.39 13.65 22.14
C ILE A 59 -8.09 13.46 21.34
N LYS A 60 -7.16 12.63 21.82
CA LYS A 60 -5.91 12.33 21.10
C LYS A 60 -6.15 11.61 19.77
N LEU A 61 -7.08 10.67 19.72
CA LEU A 61 -7.50 10.02 18.48
C LEU A 61 -8.02 11.04 17.46
N ASN A 62 -8.92 11.93 17.88
CA ASN A 62 -9.42 13.00 16.99
C ASN A 62 -8.31 13.96 16.54
N GLN A 63 -7.37 14.32 17.43
CA GLN A 63 -6.22 15.19 17.09
C GLN A 63 -5.29 14.52 16.08
N LEU A 64 -5.13 13.21 16.15
CA LEU A 64 -4.36 12.40 15.20
C LEU A 64 -5.16 12.11 13.91
N GLY A 65 -6.39 12.62 13.78
CA GLY A 65 -7.23 12.45 12.59
C GLY A 65 -8.10 11.19 12.57
N TYR A 66 -8.15 10.44 13.68
CA TYR A 66 -8.98 9.24 13.84
C TYR A 66 -10.37 9.58 14.39
N HIS A 67 -11.40 9.15 13.68
CA HIS A 67 -12.79 9.39 13.98
C HIS A 67 -13.60 8.09 13.97
N PRO A 68 -14.66 7.98 14.79
CA PRO A 68 -15.57 6.83 14.75
C PRO A 68 -16.47 6.91 13.50
N GLN A 69 -16.68 5.78 12.83
CA GLN A 69 -17.58 5.69 11.67
C GLN A 69 -18.91 5.03 12.04
N LYS A 70 -20.00 5.48 11.41
CA LYS A 70 -21.22 4.68 11.38
C LYS A 70 -20.98 3.41 10.57
N VAL A 71 -21.50 2.28 11.04
CA VAL A 71 -21.41 0.99 10.34
C VAL A 71 -22.01 1.15 8.95
N ALA A 72 -21.18 1.06 7.91
CA ALA A 72 -21.66 1.00 6.54
C ALA A 72 -22.36 -0.35 6.33
N LEU A 73 -23.63 -0.31 5.90
CA LEU A 73 -24.35 -1.50 5.45
C LEU A 73 -23.81 -1.92 4.07
N GLY A 74 -22.68 -2.62 4.07
CA GLY A 74 -22.16 -3.34 2.91
C GLY A 74 -22.51 -4.82 3.01
N LYS A 75 -22.77 -5.48 1.88
CA LYS A 75 -22.86 -6.95 1.81
C LYS A 75 -21.61 -7.55 2.49
N PRO A 76 -21.73 -8.67 3.24
CA PRO A 76 -20.59 -9.26 3.91
C PRO A 76 -19.51 -9.57 2.87
N GLN A 77 -18.38 -8.85 2.98
CA GLN A 77 -17.19 -9.12 2.18
C GLN A 77 -16.78 -10.57 2.45
N LYS A 78 -16.43 -11.32 1.41
CA LYS A 78 -16.10 -12.74 1.54
C LYS A 78 -14.83 -12.89 2.38
N LYS A 79 -14.99 -13.15 3.68
CA LYS A 79 -13.90 -13.45 4.60
C LYS A 79 -13.42 -14.87 4.31
N ILE A 80 -12.17 -15.01 3.89
CA ILE A 80 -11.55 -16.32 3.74
C ILE A 80 -11.12 -16.84 5.13
N PRO A 81 -11.08 -18.16 5.37
CA PRO A 81 -10.72 -18.73 6.67
C PRO A 81 -9.40 -18.20 7.23
N GLU A 82 -8.46 -17.88 6.35
CA GLU A 82 -7.10 -17.46 6.67
C GLU A 82 -6.98 -15.96 7.02
N THR A 83 -8.06 -15.17 6.87
CA THR A 83 -8.01 -13.70 6.97
C THR A 83 -7.37 -13.21 8.27
N ASP A 84 -7.78 -13.75 9.41
CA ASP A 84 -7.28 -13.30 10.71
C ASP A 84 -5.80 -13.68 10.89
N ALA A 85 -5.42 -14.90 10.52
CA ALA A 85 -4.03 -15.35 10.54
C ALA A 85 -3.13 -14.55 9.60
N ILE A 86 -3.64 -14.11 8.44
CA ILE A 86 -2.91 -13.21 7.54
C ILE A 86 -2.68 -11.86 8.23
N PHE A 87 -3.66 -11.30 8.93
CA PHE A 87 -3.49 -10.03 9.64
C PHE A 87 -2.50 -10.13 10.80
N GLU A 88 -2.58 -11.20 11.60
CA GLU A 88 -1.63 -11.46 12.68
C GLU A 88 -0.20 -11.58 12.13
N GLN A 89 -0.04 -12.30 11.02
CA GLN A 89 1.24 -12.42 10.33
C GLN A 89 1.73 -11.08 9.74
N MET A 90 0.85 -10.30 9.11
CA MET A 90 1.15 -8.96 8.58
C MET A 90 1.62 -8.02 9.70
N GLU A 91 0.97 -8.06 10.86
CA GLU A 91 1.38 -7.28 12.03
C GLU A 91 2.77 -7.72 12.50
N ARG A 92 3.00 -9.03 12.62
CA ARG A 92 4.30 -9.56 13.03
C ARG A 92 5.44 -9.13 12.09
N VAL A 93 5.32 -9.36 10.77
CA VAL A 93 6.39 -8.99 9.82
C VAL A 93 6.59 -7.47 9.74
N THR A 94 5.53 -6.68 9.97
CA THR A 94 5.63 -5.22 10.04
C THR A 94 6.41 -4.76 11.28
N LEU A 95 6.17 -5.39 12.43
CA LEU A 95 6.89 -5.08 13.67
C LEU A 95 8.34 -5.54 13.59
N GLU A 96 8.61 -6.73 13.08
CA GLU A 96 9.97 -7.24 12.83
C GLU A 96 10.75 -6.27 11.93
N ALA A 97 10.16 -5.85 10.80
CA ALA A 97 10.78 -4.88 9.90
C ALA A 97 10.99 -3.50 10.53
N ALA A 98 10.11 -3.06 11.45
CA ALA A 98 10.29 -1.79 12.15
C ALA A 98 11.42 -1.82 13.18
N LEU A 99 11.77 -3.01 13.69
CA LEU A 99 12.84 -3.20 14.67
C LEU A 99 14.19 -3.51 14.01
N ASP A 100 14.19 -4.01 12.77
CA ASP A 100 15.38 -4.33 11.99
C ASP A 100 15.83 -3.13 11.13
N PRO A 101 16.96 -2.47 11.46
CA PRO A 101 17.45 -1.31 10.70
C PRO A 101 17.92 -1.67 9.28
N THR A 102 17.95 -2.96 8.92
CA THR A 102 18.35 -3.44 7.59
C THR A 102 17.15 -3.81 6.70
N THR A 103 15.91 -3.69 7.20
CA THR A 103 14.69 -3.96 6.43
C THR A 103 13.93 -2.68 6.11
N LEU A 104 13.74 -2.40 4.82
CA LEU A 104 12.97 -1.23 4.35
C LEU A 104 11.53 -1.64 4.06
N GLN A 105 10.57 -0.94 4.67
CA GLN A 105 9.16 -1.16 4.39
C GLN A 105 8.69 -0.36 3.18
N ILE A 106 8.07 -1.05 2.23
CA ILE A 106 7.52 -0.48 1.01
C ILE A 106 6.06 -0.91 0.88
N SER A 107 5.18 0.03 0.56
CA SER A 107 3.77 -0.23 0.28
C SER A 107 3.49 0.16 -1.16
N MET A 108 2.96 -0.77 -1.96
CA MET A 108 2.74 -0.58 -3.39
C MET A 108 1.34 -0.99 -3.78
N ASP A 109 0.74 -0.25 -4.72
CA ASP A 109 -0.61 -0.49 -5.21
C ASP A 109 -0.90 0.33 -6.48
N ALA A 110 -1.94 -0.06 -7.22
CA ALA A 110 -2.48 0.70 -8.34
C ALA A 110 -3.72 1.48 -7.92
N LYS A 111 -3.79 2.76 -8.26
CA LYS A 111 -5.06 3.50 -8.20
C LYS A 111 -6.00 3.06 -9.32
N ALA A 112 -7.31 3.24 -9.09
CA ALA A 112 -8.31 3.11 -10.14
C ALA A 112 -7.97 3.98 -11.38
N LEU A 113 -8.34 3.46 -12.56
CA LEU A 113 -8.12 4.09 -13.86
C LEU A 113 -8.72 5.50 -13.93
N VAL A 114 -7.94 6.44 -14.45
CA VAL A 114 -8.25 7.87 -14.47
C VAL A 114 -8.53 8.32 -15.90
N ASN A 115 -9.74 8.82 -16.14
CA ASN A 115 -10.13 9.39 -17.42
C ASN A 115 -9.52 10.79 -17.63
N ILE A 116 -8.74 10.97 -18.70
CA ILE A 116 -8.18 12.28 -19.06
C ILE A 116 -9.13 13.00 -20.01
N GLY A 117 -9.44 14.26 -19.71
CA GLY A 117 -10.38 15.09 -20.44
C GLY A 117 -11.21 16.01 -19.52
N PRO A 118 -12.18 16.75 -20.11
CA PRO A 118 -13.02 17.73 -19.41
C PRO A 118 -14.10 17.10 -18.51
N PHE A 119 -13.70 16.16 -17.65
CA PHE A 119 -14.59 15.44 -16.75
C PHE A 119 -14.72 16.13 -15.40
N SER A 120 -15.95 16.24 -14.91
CA SER A 120 -16.20 16.64 -13.52
C SER A 120 -15.77 15.51 -12.58
N ARG A 121 -15.01 15.88 -11.54
CA ARG A 121 -14.52 14.96 -10.51
C ARG A 121 -15.15 15.24 -9.13
N GLY A 122 -16.23 16.03 -9.10
CA GLY A 122 -16.73 16.61 -7.86
C GLY A 122 -15.76 17.69 -7.33
N GLY A 123 -16.00 18.20 -6.13
CA GLY A 123 -15.22 19.32 -5.55
C GLY A 123 -15.79 20.71 -5.87
N LYS A 124 -15.11 21.75 -5.37
CA LYS A 124 -15.53 23.16 -5.54
C LYS A 124 -14.32 23.99 -5.97
N ASN A 125 -14.47 24.75 -7.05
CA ASN A 125 -13.45 25.70 -7.52
C ASN A 125 -13.94 27.14 -7.33
N ARG A 126 -13.03 28.06 -7.05
CA ARG A 126 -13.31 29.50 -6.95
C ARG A 126 -13.43 30.16 -8.33
N VAL A 127 -12.86 29.54 -9.36
CA VAL A 127 -12.99 29.95 -10.76
C VAL A 127 -14.12 29.13 -11.39
N SER A 128 -14.94 29.77 -12.23
CA SER A 128 -15.98 29.06 -12.99
C SER A 128 -15.29 28.10 -13.96
N THR A 129 -15.44 26.80 -13.70
CA THR A 129 -14.83 25.73 -14.49
C THR A 129 -15.95 24.85 -15.00
N THR A 130 -16.21 24.89 -16.31
CA THR A 130 -17.28 24.13 -16.94
C THR A 130 -16.73 22.78 -17.38
N ALA A 131 -17.16 21.70 -16.72
CA ALA A 131 -16.95 20.34 -17.22
C ALA A 131 -17.98 20.04 -18.33
N CYS A 132 -17.67 19.09 -19.21
CA CYS A 132 -18.62 18.66 -20.23
C CYS A 132 -19.85 17.98 -19.59
N ASP A 133 -21.04 18.36 -20.06
CA ASP A 133 -22.27 17.58 -19.85
C ASP A 133 -22.15 16.24 -20.58
N HIS A 134 -22.78 15.21 -20.01
CA HIS A 134 -22.63 13.77 -20.28
C HIS A 134 -22.36 13.30 -21.75
N ASP A 135 -21.68 12.14 -21.87
CA ASP A 135 -21.30 11.38 -23.08
C ASP A 135 -20.04 11.82 -23.87
N PHE A 136 -18.90 11.94 -23.18
CA PHE A 136 -17.59 12.01 -23.85
C PHE A 136 -16.74 10.77 -23.58
N THR A 137 -16.28 10.12 -24.65
CA THR A 137 -15.16 9.17 -24.59
C THR A 137 -13.94 9.93 -24.06
N PRO A 138 -13.24 9.43 -23.02
CA PRO A 138 -12.04 10.10 -22.53
C PRO A 138 -10.98 10.20 -23.62
N LYS A 139 -10.25 11.31 -23.65
CA LYS A 139 -9.17 11.54 -24.64
C LYS A 139 -8.13 10.41 -24.55
N THR A 140 -7.81 10.03 -23.33
CA THR A 140 -7.00 8.86 -22.98
C THR A 140 -7.31 8.47 -21.54
N ARG A 141 -6.78 7.34 -21.09
CA ARG A 141 -6.89 6.87 -19.71
C ARG A 141 -5.51 6.60 -19.17
N VAL A 142 -5.27 7.03 -17.95
CA VAL A 142 -4.00 6.81 -17.26
C VAL A 142 -4.24 6.06 -15.97
N THR A 143 -3.37 5.12 -15.63
CA THR A 143 -3.40 4.42 -14.34
C THR A 143 -2.25 4.94 -13.49
N PRO A 144 -2.53 5.61 -12.37
CA PRO A 144 -1.53 5.88 -11.36
C PRO A 144 -1.18 4.60 -10.60
N TYR A 145 0.11 4.40 -10.36
CA TYR A 145 0.65 3.35 -9.52
C TYR A 145 1.65 4.00 -8.57
N GLY A 146 1.69 3.56 -7.32
CA GLY A 146 2.52 4.24 -6.34
C GLY A 146 3.41 3.29 -5.55
N ILE A 147 4.47 3.89 -5.03
CA ILE A 147 5.39 3.30 -4.06
C ILE A 147 5.43 4.28 -2.89
N LEU A 148 5.04 3.81 -1.70
CA LEU A 148 5.09 4.56 -0.46
C LEU A 148 6.13 3.93 0.45
N LEU A 149 7.01 4.74 1.02
CA LEU A 149 7.91 4.37 2.11
C LEU A 149 7.33 4.90 3.44
N PRO A 150 6.64 4.06 4.23
CA PRO A 150 5.92 4.54 5.41
C PRO A 150 6.83 5.12 6.50
N GLU A 151 8.08 4.70 6.54
CA GLU A 151 9.09 5.17 7.51
C GLU A 151 9.52 6.63 7.25
N PHE A 152 9.61 7.01 5.97
CA PHE A 152 10.10 8.33 5.55
C PHE A 152 9.00 9.29 5.11
N ASP A 153 7.77 8.79 4.99
CA ASP A 153 6.66 9.52 4.39
C ASP A 153 6.98 10.00 2.96
N ASP A 154 7.79 9.22 2.24
CA ASP A 154 8.12 9.45 0.85
C ASP A 154 7.14 8.71 -0.07
N LEU A 155 6.58 9.45 -1.03
CA LEU A 155 5.64 8.94 -2.00
C LEU A 155 6.19 9.11 -3.42
N PHE A 156 6.19 8.03 -4.17
CA PHE A 156 6.56 8.00 -5.59
C PHE A 156 5.35 7.58 -6.39
N LEU A 157 4.98 8.36 -7.40
CA LEU A 157 3.83 8.13 -8.25
C LEU A 157 4.28 7.92 -9.71
N TYR A 158 3.92 6.78 -10.26
CA TYR A 158 4.16 6.41 -11.64
C TYR A 158 2.84 6.37 -12.39
N PHE A 159 2.77 7.00 -13.54
CA PHE A 159 1.58 7.04 -14.38
C PHE A 159 1.85 6.22 -15.64
N THR A 160 0.86 5.47 -16.11
CA THR A 160 0.96 4.74 -17.38
C THR A 160 -0.34 4.79 -18.16
N GLU A 161 -0.25 5.00 -19.47
CA GLU A 161 -1.37 4.79 -20.40
C GLU A 161 -1.54 3.32 -20.77
N SER A 162 -0.54 2.49 -20.47
CA SER A 162 -0.59 1.05 -20.66
C SER A 162 -1.35 0.36 -19.52
N LYS A 163 -1.49 -0.96 -19.63
CA LYS A 163 -2.05 -1.78 -18.56
C LYS A 163 -1.00 -1.99 -17.47
N VAL A 164 -1.46 -2.01 -16.22
CA VAL A 164 -0.64 -2.39 -15.07
C VAL A 164 -0.47 -3.91 -15.08
N THR A 165 0.63 -4.40 -15.65
CA THR A 165 0.98 -5.83 -15.71
C THR A 165 2.05 -6.18 -14.69
N SER A 166 2.33 -7.47 -14.47
CA SER A 166 3.48 -7.90 -13.64
C SER A 166 4.80 -7.24 -14.06
N GLU A 167 4.99 -7.08 -15.37
CA GLU A 167 6.19 -6.46 -15.95
C GLU A 167 6.27 -4.97 -15.59
N PHE A 168 5.16 -4.25 -15.72
CA PHE A 168 5.08 -2.84 -15.33
C PHE A 168 5.40 -2.66 -13.83
N ILE A 169 4.80 -3.49 -12.97
CA ILE A 169 4.97 -3.39 -11.50
C ILE A 169 6.43 -3.59 -11.09
N VAL A 170 7.13 -4.55 -11.70
CA VAL A 170 8.56 -4.75 -11.37
C VAL A 170 9.43 -3.70 -12.05
N ASN A 171 9.11 -3.24 -13.26
CA ASN A 171 9.88 -2.19 -13.93
C ASN A 171 9.88 -0.86 -13.12
N ILE A 172 8.75 -0.46 -12.54
CA ILE A 172 8.72 0.74 -11.68
C ILE A 172 9.50 0.53 -10.37
N LEU A 173 9.57 -0.71 -9.86
CA LEU A 173 10.37 -1.05 -8.69
C LEU A 173 11.86 -1.00 -9.03
N GLU A 174 12.25 -1.48 -10.22
CA GLU A 174 13.59 -1.38 -10.78
C GLU A 174 14.01 0.08 -10.95
N GLU A 175 13.20 0.90 -11.64
CA GLU A 175 13.44 2.33 -11.83
C GLU A 175 13.58 3.08 -10.50
N TRP A 176 12.69 2.80 -9.55
CA TRP A 176 12.79 3.39 -8.21
C TRP A 176 14.07 2.96 -7.49
N TRP A 177 14.41 1.67 -7.53
CA TRP A 177 15.61 1.18 -6.86
C TRP A 177 16.88 1.75 -7.49
N GLU A 178 16.99 1.80 -8.82
CA GLU A 178 18.14 2.37 -9.51
C GLU A 178 18.33 3.86 -9.16
N GLU A 179 17.24 4.62 -9.04
CA GLU A 179 17.30 6.05 -8.71
C GLU A 179 17.63 6.33 -7.23
N PHE A 180 17.16 5.50 -6.30
CA PHE A 180 17.26 5.76 -4.86
C PHE A 180 18.13 4.78 -4.06
N SER A 181 18.72 3.76 -4.70
CA SER A 181 19.51 2.71 -4.04
C SER A 181 20.65 3.26 -3.18
N GLU A 182 21.35 4.31 -3.61
CA GLU A 182 22.44 4.91 -2.81
C GLU A 182 21.93 5.45 -1.46
N ARG A 183 20.70 6.00 -1.42
CA ARG A 183 20.05 6.43 -0.18
C ARG A 183 19.72 5.25 0.72
N PHE A 184 19.42 4.10 0.14
CA PHE A 184 18.95 2.91 0.85
C PHE A 184 20.00 1.78 0.94
N LYS A 185 21.29 2.07 0.70
CA LYS A 185 22.37 1.07 0.64
C LYS A 185 22.58 0.23 1.91
N ASN A 186 22.11 0.71 3.07
CA ASN A 186 22.21 -0.01 4.33
C ASN A 186 21.09 -1.04 4.50
N TYR A 187 20.06 -0.98 3.66
CA TYR A 187 18.95 -1.93 3.66
C TYR A 187 19.31 -3.15 2.82
N GLN A 188 19.21 -4.32 3.45
CA GLN A 188 19.49 -5.62 2.85
C GLN A 188 18.21 -6.32 2.39
N THR A 189 17.06 -5.93 2.95
CA THR A 189 15.77 -6.55 2.68
C THR A 189 14.71 -5.50 2.38
N LEU A 190 13.90 -5.70 1.34
CA LEU A 190 12.71 -4.91 1.04
C LEU A 190 11.47 -5.70 1.45
N LEU A 191 10.73 -5.21 2.43
CA LEU A 191 9.40 -5.72 2.78
C LEU A 191 8.34 -5.04 1.89
N LEU A 192 7.90 -5.73 0.85
CA LEU A 192 6.87 -5.25 -0.07
C LEU A 192 5.48 -5.64 0.44
N LYS A 193 4.72 -4.63 0.86
CA LYS A 193 3.31 -4.74 1.25
C LYS A 193 2.43 -4.52 0.03
N LEU A 194 1.74 -5.57 -0.40
CA LEU A 194 1.01 -5.64 -1.67
C LEU A 194 -0.45 -6.01 -1.46
N ASP A 195 -1.30 -5.58 -2.38
CA ASP A 195 -2.59 -6.24 -2.59
C ASP A 195 -2.37 -7.61 -3.24
N ASN A 196 -3.28 -8.55 -3.02
CA ASN A 196 -3.21 -9.87 -3.66
C ASN A 196 -3.87 -9.84 -5.06
N GLY A 197 -3.47 -8.87 -5.87
CA GLY A 197 -4.04 -8.57 -7.19
C GLY A 197 -3.68 -9.60 -8.26
N PRO A 198 -4.37 -9.60 -9.42
CA PRO A 198 -4.17 -10.60 -10.48
C PRO A 198 -2.78 -10.54 -11.15
N GLU A 199 -2.10 -9.40 -11.06
CA GLU A 199 -0.82 -9.14 -11.73
C GLU A 199 0.39 -9.15 -10.78
N ASN A 200 0.17 -9.19 -9.46
CA ASN A 200 1.22 -9.24 -8.44
C ASN A 200 1.01 -10.33 -7.38
N ASN A 201 -0.04 -11.16 -7.44
CA ASN A 201 -0.15 -12.28 -6.51
C ASN A 201 1.02 -13.28 -6.67
N SER A 202 1.35 -13.97 -5.58
CA SER A 202 2.48 -14.90 -5.51
C SER A 202 2.36 -16.19 -6.35
N ARG A 203 1.23 -16.40 -7.04
CA ARG A 203 1.02 -17.48 -8.02
C ARG A 203 1.23 -17.02 -9.45
N ARG A 204 1.36 -15.70 -9.67
CA ARG A 204 1.57 -15.13 -10.99
C ARG A 204 3.02 -15.34 -11.39
N THR A 205 3.24 -16.30 -12.29
CA THR A 205 4.57 -16.76 -12.66
C THR A 205 5.46 -15.65 -13.21
N GLN A 206 4.93 -14.76 -14.04
CA GLN A 206 5.68 -13.61 -14.54
C GLN A 206 6.12 -12.67 -13.42
N PHE A 207 5.25 -12.40 -12.45
CA PHE A 207 5.59 -11.54 -11.31
C PHE A 207 6.71 -12.16 -10.48
N MET A 208 6.56 -13.44 -10.11
CA MET A 208 7.58 -14.14 -9.32
C MET A 208 8.92 -14.22 -10.04
N LYS A 209 8.93 -14.52 -11.35
CA LYS A 209 10.15 -14.48 -12.18
C LYS A 209 10.84 -13.11 -12.08
N ARG A 210 10.08 -12.03 -12.31
CA ARG A 210 10.63 -10.66 -12.33
C ARG A 210 11.14 -10.22 -10.96
N ILE A 211 10.49 -10.61 -9.86
CA ILE A 211 11.01 -10.35 -8.51
C ILE A 211 12.30 -11.13 -8.24
N VAL A 212 12.40 -12.40 -8.65
CA VAL A 212 13.65 -13.17 -8.52
C VAL A 212 14.77 -12.52 -9.33
N GLU A 213 14.50 -12.11 -10.57
CA GLU A 213 15.46 -11.38 -11.40
C GLU A 213 15.88 -10.04 -10.77
N PHE A 214 14.95 -9.32 -10.13
CA PHE A 214 15.23 -8.11 -9.37
C PHE A 214 16.20 -8.39 -8.21
N VAL A 215 15.90 -9.42 -7.40
CA VAL A 215 16.73 -9.83 -6.25
C VAL A 215 18.14 -10.22 -6.72
N ASP A 216 18.24 -11.03 -7.78
CA ASP A 216 19.50 -11.46 -8.36
C ASP A 216 20.28 -10.28 -8.97
N LYS A 217 19.62 -9.33 -9.63
CA LYS A 217 20.26 -8.17 -10.26
C LYS A 217 20.84 -7.21 -9.23
N TYR A 218 20.08 -6.88 -8.19
CA TYR A 218 20.47 -5.83 -7.24
C TYR A 218 21.04 -6.34 -5.92
N GLN A 219 21.05 -7.66 -5.71
CA GLN A 219 21.59 -8.29 -4.52
C GLN A 219 20.94 -7.71 -3.24
N VAL A 220 19.61 -7.55 -3.28
CA VAL A 220 18.78 -7.11 -2.16
C VAL A 220 17.67 -8.13 -1.99
N ASN A 221 17.44 -8.61 -0.77
CA ASN A 221 16.39 -9.58 -0.47
C ASN A 221 15.02 -8.93 -0.63
N VAL A 222 14.02 -9.70 -1.02
CA VAL A 222 12.63 -9.25 -1.10
C VAL A 222 11.74 -10.17 -0.28
N ARG A 223 11.00 -9.57 0.65
CA ARG A 223 9.91 -10.22 1.40
C ARG A 223 8.59 -9.68 0.89
N LEU A 224 7.78 -10.53 0.28
CA LEU A 224 6.43 -10.19 -0.18
C LEU A 224 5.43 -10.48 0.93
N ALA A 225 4.62 -9.50 1.28
CA ALA A 225 3.58 -9.61 2.31
C ALA A 225 2.24 -9.10 1.75
N TYR A 226 1.27 -10.00 1.63
CA TYR A 226 0.00 -9.72 0.95
C TYR A 226 -1.14 -9.49 1.93
N TYR A 227 -1.91 -8.42 1.71
CA TYR A 227 -3.19 -8.24 2.40
C TYR A 227 -4.24 -9.23 1.87
N PRO A 228 -5.18 -9.68 2.72
CA PRO A 228 -6.23 -10.59 2.28
C PRO A 228 -7.17 -9.90 1.26
N PRO A 229 -7.88 -10.67 0.42
CA PRO A 229 -8.75 -10.11 -0.61
C PRO A 229 -9.86 -9.28 0.03
N TYR A 230 -10.26 -8.18 -0.61
CA TYR A 230 -11.23 -7.19 -0.09
C TYR A 230 -10.76 -6.43 1.16
N HIS A 231 -9.49 -6.56 1.53
CA HIS A 231 -8.86 -5.87 2.65
C HIS A 231 -7.69 -4.98 2.20
N SER A 232 -7.60 -4.63 0.91
CA SER A 232 -6.56 -3.74 0.39
C SER A 232 -6.52 -2.40 1.12
N LYS A 233 -7.66 -1.91 1.61
CA LYS A 233 -7.80 -0.68 2.44
C LYS A 233 -6.86 -0.55 3.65
N TYR A 234 -6.25 -1.63 4.13
CA TYR A 234 -5.25 -1.61 5.20
C TYR A 234 -3.81 -1.45 4.69
N ASN A 235 -3.61 -1.51 3.37
CA ASN A 235 -2.35 -1.20 2.71
C ASN A 235 -2.06 0.30 2.87
N PRO A 236 -0.90 0.70 3.45
CA PRO A 236 -0.63 2.11 3.75
C PRO A 236 -0.80 3.09 2.59
N ILE A 237 -0.48 2.65 1.37
CA ILE A 237 -0.58 3.45 0.15
C ILE A 237 -2.03 3.80 -0.25
N GLU A 238 -3.04 3.03 0.15
CA GLU A 238 -4.45 3.38 -0.13
C GLU A 238 -4.80 4.78 0.39
N ARG A 239 -4.08 5.24 1.42
CA ARG A 239 -4.23 6.57 1.98
C ARG A 239 -3.76 7.68 1.08
N THR A 240 -2.70 7.43 0.32
CA THR A 240 -2.18 8.41 -0.62
C THR A 240 -3.12 8.58 -1.81
N TRP A 241 -3.89 7.54 -2.16
CA TRP A 241 -4.91 7.62 -3.20
C TRP A 241 -6.10 8.49 -2.85
N ALA A 242 -6.48 8.53 -1.58
CA ALA A 242 -7.50 9.45 -1.09
C ALA A 242 -7.05 10.90 -1.16
N VAL A 243 -5.80 11.16 -0.77
CA VAL A 243 -5.19 12.50 -0.80
C VAL A 243 -5.06 12.98 -2.25
N LEU A 244 -4.57 12.11 -3.15
CA LEU A 244 -4.49 12.42 -4.58
C LEU A 244 -5.88 12.70 -5.17
N GLU A 245 -6.90 11.90 -4.80
CA GLU A 245 -8.28 12.12 -5.24
C GLU A 245 -8.81 13.48 -4.76
N ASN A 246 -8.61 13.82 -3.49
CA ASN A 246 -9.06 15.11 -2.97
C ASN A 246 -8.31 16.28 -3.59
N HIS A 247 -7.02 16.11 -3.89
CA HIS A 247 -6.17 17.16 -4.46
C HIS A 247 -6.61 17.57 -5.87
N TRP A 248 -7.05 16.62 -6.71
CA TRP A 248 -7.58 16.97 -8.04
C TRP A 248 -9.08 17.25 -8.07
N ASN A 249 -9.81 17.11 -6.95
CA ASN A 249 -11.25 17.38 -6.92
C ASN A 249 -11.48 18.88 -7.14
N GLY A 250 -12.39 19.21 -8.06
CA GLY A 250 -12.66 20.60 -8.48
C GLY A 250 -11.76 21.09 -9.62
N THR A 251 -10.90 20.21 -10.14
CA THR A 251 -9.98 20.51 -11.23
C THR A 251 -10.32 19.69 -12.48
N ILE A 252 -10.07 20.27 -13.66
CA ILE A 252 -10.12 19.54 -14.93
C ILE A 252 -8.73 19.01 -15.28
N LEU A 253 -8.64 17.70 -15.52
CA LEU A 253 -7.42 17.04 -16.01
C LEU A 253 -7.47 16.96 -17.55
N GLU A 254 -7.24 18.09 -18.21
CA GLU A 254 -7.44 18.23 -19.67
C GLU A 254 -6.53 17.33 -20.51
N ASP A 255 -5.32 17.09 -20.02
CA ASP A 255 -4.28 16.24 -20.59
C ASP A 255 -3.47 15.53 -19.48
N ILE A 256 -2.60 14.59 -19.88
CA ILE A 256 -1.76 13.83 -18.95
C ILE A 256 -0.81 14.74 -18.20
N GLN A 257 -0.21 15.73 -18.88
CA GLN A 257 0.76 16.64 -18.26
C GLN A 257 0.14 17.43 -17.11
N THR A 258 -1.12 17.83 -17.27
CA THR A 258 -1.94 18.47 -16.23
C THR A 258 -2.12 17.52 -15.05
N ALA A 259 -2.50 16.26 -15.29
CA ALA A 259 -2.63 15.27 -14.22
C ALA A 259 -1.31 15.05 -13.45
N LEU A 260 -0.18 14.98 -14.15
CA LEU A 260 1.16 14.84 -13.53
C LEU A 260 1.51 16.07 -12.68
N LYS A 261 1.33 17.29 -13.22
CA LYS A 261 1.61 18.54 -12.48
C LYS A 261 0.73 18.69 -11.25
N PHE A 262 -0.55 18.31 -11.32
CA PHE A 262 -1.41 18.28 -10.14
C PHE A 262 -0.90 17.27 -9.11
N ALA A 263 -0.57 16.05 -9.53
CA ALA A 263 0.01 15.05 -8.63
C ALA A 263 1.32 15.54 -8.00
N GLN A 264 2.18 16.28 -8.71
CA GLN A 264 3.44 16.82 -8.16
C GLN A 264 3.22 17.87 -7.07
N THR A 265 2.11 18.61 -7.12
CA THR A 265 1.82 19.67 -6.15
C THR A 265 1.06 19.18 -4.93
N MET A 266 0.60 17.93 -4.92
CA MET A 266 -0.02 17.35 -3.73
C MET A 266 1.03 17.22 -2.63
N THR A 267 0.58 17.16 -1.38
CA THR A 267 1.45 16.87 -0.23
C THR A 267 0.99 15.61 0.47
N TRP A 268 1.91 14.70 0.73
CA TRP A 268 1.71 13.59 1.65
C TRP A 268 2.52 13.87 2.91
N LYS A 269 1.83 14.10 4.04
CA LYS A 269 2.44 14.42 5.34
C LYS A 269 3.54 15.50 5.30
N GLY A 270 3.34 16.51 4.44
CA GLY A 270 4.25 17.64 4.28
C GLY A 270 5.29 17.49 3.17
N ASN A 271 5.45 16.29 2.59
CA ASN A 271 6.37 16.04 1.49
C ASN A 271 5.63 16.03 0.14
N HIS A 272 6.27 16.55 -0.90
CA HIS A 272 5.78 16.43 -2.28
C HIS A 272 6.22 15.08 -2.86
N PRO A 273 5.35 14.39 -3.62
CA PRO A 273 5.74 13.13 -4.24
C PRO A 273 6.65 13.36 -5.45
N MET A 274 7.51 12.37 -5.72
CA MET A 274 8.12 12.25 -7.03
C MET A 274 7.08 11.72 -8.01
N VAL A 275 6.96 12.29 -9.20
CA VAL A 275 5.97 11.88 -10.19
C VAL A 275 6.62 11.65 -11.55
N LYS A 276 6.40 10.46 -12.13
CA LYS A 276 6.96 10.05 -13.43
C LYS A 276 5.89 9.43 -14.33
N LEU A 277 6.02 9.66 -15.64
CA LEU A 277 5.19 9.01 -16.66
C LEU A 277 5.99 7.88 -17.32
N MET A 278 5.42 6.67 -17.30
CA MET A 278 5.97 5.49 -17.93
C MET A 278 5.38 5.34 -19.33
N ASN A 279 6.18 5.65 -20.35
CA ASN A 279 5.76 5.61 -21.75
C ASN A 279 5.88 4.22 -22.39
N GLN A 280 6.48 3.25 -21.69
CA GLN A 280 6.64 1.90 -22.19
C GLN A 280 5.28 1.18 -22.25
N SER A 281 5.10 0.38 -23.31
CA SER A 281 3.95 -0.51 -23.45
C SER A 281 4.27 -1.89 -22.90
N TYR A 282 3.32 -2.48 -22.16
CA TYR A 282 3.51 -3.77 -21.52
C TYR A 282 2.50 -4.79 -22.03
N GLU A 283 3.00 -5.96 -22.44
CA GLU A 283 2.17 -7.04 -22.94
C GLU A 283 1.39 -7.72 -21.81
N THR A 284 0.14 -8.07 -22.09
CA THR A 284 -0.70 -8.82 -21.15
C THR A 284 -0.65 -10.31 -21.39
N GLY A 285 -0.84 -11.10 -20.33
CA GLY A 285 -1.02 -12.54 -20.45
C GLY A 285 0.29 -13.33 -20.55
N VAL A 286 1.44 -12.67 -20.37
CA VAL A 286 2.74 -13.33 -20.26
C VAL A 286 2.74 -14.30 -19.08
N LYS A 287 3.13 -15.55 -19.36
CA LYS A 287 3.20 -16.64 -18.38
C LYS A 287 4.39 -17.54 -18.71
N LEU A 288 5.05 -18.01 -17.66
CA LEU A 288 6.09 -19.02 -17.78
C LEU A 288 5.48 -20.42 -17.99
N THR A 289 6.25 -21.28 -18.63
CA THR A 289 5.98 -22.73 -18.63
C THR A 289 6.19 -23.29 -17.22
N LYS A 290 5.59 -24.45 -16.93
CA LYS A 290 5.75 -25.12 -15.64
C LYS A 290 7.23 -25.39 -15.33
N LYS A 291 7.98 -25.93 -16.29
CA LYS A 291 9.42 -26.22 -16.14
C LYS A 291 10.22 -24.96 -15.76
N ALA A 292 10.01 -23.85 -16.45
CA ALA A 292 10.70 -22.61 -16.13
C ALA A 292 10.30 -22.06 -14.75
N MET A 293 9.03 -22.20 -14.36
CA MET A 293 8.58 -21.79 -13.02
C MET A 293 9.15 -22.70 -11.92
N ASP A 294 9.27 -24.02 -12.15
CA ASP A 294 9.83 -24.96 -11.18
C ASP A 294 11.30 -24.61 -10.86
N GLU A 295 12.08 -24.13 -11.84
CA GLU A 295 13.45 -23.63 -11.64
C GLU A 295 13.47 -22.37 -10.77
N ILE A 296 12.58 -21.42 -11.04
CA ILE A 296 12.42 -20.18 -10.27
C ILE A 296 11.98 -20.46 -8.82
N GLU A 297 11.06 -21.42 -8.62
CA GLU A 297 10.53 -21.77 -7.31
C GLU A 297 11.63 -22.30 -6.35
N THR A 298 12.75 -22.80 -6.88
CA THR A 298 13.93 -23.18 -6.04
C THR A 298 14.60 -22.00 -5.33
N GLN A 299 14.29 -20.78 -5.73
CA GLN A 299 14.81 -19.53 -5.15
C GLN A 299 13.79 -18.85 -4.23
N ILE A 300 12.60 -19.46 -4.06
CA ILE A 300 11.45 -18.87 -3.38
C ILE A 300 11.18 -19.67 -2.11
N GLU A 301 11.25 -19.00 -0.97
CA GLU A 301 10.86 -19.55 0.32
C GLU A 301 9.47 -19.05 0.68
N ARG A 302 8.52 -19.97 0.84
CA ARG A 302 7.16 -19.63 1.26
C ARG A 302 7.00 -19.95 2.73
N LEU A 303 6.33 -19.07 3.47
CA LEU A 303 6.03 -19.30 4.88
C LEU A 303 5.32 -20.65 5.04
N SER A 304 5.97 -21.58 5.74
CA SER A 304 5.43 -22.91 6.02
C SER A 304 4.98 -22.97 7.47
N ASN A 305 3.82 -23.59 7.71
CA ASN A 305 3.30 -23.80 9.06
C ASN A 305 4.06 -24.97 9.69
N GLN A 306 5.27 -24.74 10.20
CA GLN A 306 6.08 -25.84 10.73
C GLN A 306 5.54 -26.44 12.04
N GLU A 307 4.60 -25.79 12.75
CA GLU A 307 4.27 -26.18 14.13
C GLU A 307 2.81 -26.49 14.46
N SER A 308 1.87 -26.49 13.50
CA SER A 308 0.52 -27.00 13.83
C SER A 308 -0.30 -27.40 12.61
N GLN A 309 -0.78 -28.64 12.59
CA GLN A 309 -1.74 -29.15 11.59
C GLN A 309 -3.08 -28.38 11.57
N ALA A 310 -3.30 -27.47 12.53
CA ALA A 310 -4.51 -26.65 12.65
C ALA A 310 -4.38 -25.22 12.08
N LEU A 311 -3.18 -24.77 11.68
CA LEU A 311 -3.00 -23.40 11.18
C LEU A 311 -3.23 -23.31 9.66
N PRO A 312 -3.87 -22.23 9.18
CA PRO A 312 -4.11 -22.01 7.75
C PRO A 312 -2.82 -21.81 6.96
N ASN A 313 -2.70 -22.37 5.75
CA ASN A 313 -1.50 -22.25 4.92
C ASN A 313 -1.26 -20.78 4.49
N LEU A 314 -0.26 -20.14 5.10
CA LEU A 314 0.09 -18.75 4.84
C LEU A 314 1.14 -18.55 3.73
N GLY A 315 1.72 -19.62 3.18
CA GLY A 315 2.79 -19.55 2.17
C GLY A 315 2.46 -18.76 0.89
N PRO A 316 1.21 -18.73 0.39
CA PRO A 316 0.84 -17.85 -0.71
C PRO A 316 0.82 -16.35 -0.36
N TRP A 317 0.85 -15.99 0.93
CA TRP A 317 0.68 -14.63 1.42
C TRP A 317 1.98 -14.01 1.97
N PHE A 318 2.97 -14.84 2.28
CA PHE A 318 4.26 -14.43 2.82
C PHE A 318 5.34 -15.24 2.13
N VAL A 319 6.17 -14.55 1.36
CA VAL A 319 7.17 -15.15 0.49
C VAL A 319 8.48 -14.40 0.63
N ASP A 320 9.54 -15.12 0.92
CA ASP A 320 10.90 -14.65 1.02
C ASP A 320 11.71 -15.07 -0.21
N ILE A 321 12.46 -14.13 -0.77
CA ILE A 321 13.34 -14.35 -1.91
C ILE A 321 14.67 -13.69 -1.56
N CYS A 322 15.66 -14.52 -1.27
CA CYS A 322 16.98 -14.08 -0.85
C CYS A 322 17.97 -14.19 -2.00
N TYR A 323 18.83 -13.19 -2.17
CA TYR A 323 19.89 -13.29 -3.18
C TYR A 323 20.90 -14.36 -2.75
N ARG A 324 21.36 -15.15 -3.71
CA ARG A 324 22.39 -16.15 -3.44
C ARG A 324 23.74 -15.44 -3.49
N SER A 325 24.40 -15.27 -2.33
CA SER A 325 25.78 -14.81 -2.32
C SER A 325 26.63 -15.79 -3.14
N ALA A 326 27.25 -15.30 -4.22
CA ALA A 326 28.25 -16.08 -4.93
C ALA A 326 29.41 -16.33 -3.96
N TYR A 327 29.62 -17.60 -3.60
CA TYR A 327 30.77 -18.05 -2.81
C TYR A 327 32.07 -17.93 -3.60
#